data_AF-A0A7X7RKG3-F1
#
_entry.id   AF-A0A7X7RKG3-F1
#
_cell.length_a   1.000
_cell.length_b   1.000
_cell.length_c   1.000
_cell.angle_alpha   90.00
_cell.angle_beta   90.00
_cell.angle_gamma   90.00
#
_symmetry.space_group_name_H-M   'P 1'
#
loop_
_entity.id
_entity.type
_entity.pdbx_description
1 polymer ?
#
loop_
_entity_poly.entity_id
_entity_poly.type
_entity_poly.pdbx_seq_one_letter_code
_entity_poly.pdbx_strand_id
1 'polypeptide(L)'
;MGLSQKGGRITFDGQFNDNVRRLIRDKRLRLGLTYQILASYFHSSWSTIRKWEYGPTRSCRMSQRPRLEAFLNGDCDAELLQQVPMPVPAYRMHFPESVQCCMDRVGTLISLLYNHPELQDRMLNSIEQVSQTILQQLVNAEDSNTPS
;
A
#
# COMPACT_ATOMS: atom_id res chain seq x y z
N MET A 1 -4.39 -4.52 25.43
CA MET A 1 -3.87 -3.23 24.92
C MET A 1 -2.82 -3.61 23.88
N GLY A 2 -3.11 -3.50 22.58
CA GLY A 2 -2.32 -4.16 21.53
C GLY A 2 -0.83 -3.77 21.46
N LEU A 3 -0.46 -2.61 22.01
CA LEU A 3 0.92 -2.10 22.01
C LEU A 3 1.23 -1.45 23.35
N SER A 4 2.50 -1.49 23.73
CA SER A 4 3.08 -0.69 24.79
C SER A 4 4.39 -0.07 24.30
N GLN A 5 4.79 1.06 24.87
CA GLN A 5 6.09 1.67 24.61
C GLN A 5 6.98 1.56 25.84
N LYS A 6 8.17 0.99 25.68
CA LYS A 6 9.18 0.89 26.74
C LYS A 6 10.52 1.36 26.19
N GLY A 7 11.07 2.43 26.78
CA GLY A 7 12.35 3.00 26.34
C GLY A 7 12.36 3.47 24.88
N GLY A 8 11.25 4.01 24.38
CA GLY A 8 11.10 4.47 22.99
C GLY A 8 10.85 3.35 21.97
N ARG A 9 10.82 2.08 22.41
CA ARG A 9 10.54 0.92 21.54
C ARG A 9 9.13 0.40 21.75
N ILE A 10 8.54 -0.05 20.66
CA ILE A 10 7.22 -0.68 20.61
C ILE A 10 7.33 -2.13 21.05
N THR A 11 6.51 -2.52 22.03
CA THR A 11 6.27 -3.89 22.47
C THR A 11 4.87 -4.31 22.04
N PHE A 12 4.73 -5.52 21.51
CA PHE A 12 3.49 -6.06 20.96
C PHE A 12 2.97 -7.22 21.81
N ASP A 13 1.77 -7.07 22.37
CA ASP A 13 1.16 -8.06 23.26
C ASP A 13 0.56 -9.28 22.52
N GLY A 14 0.65 -9.28 21.18
CA GLY A 14 0.08 -10.29 20.30
C GLY A 14 -1.33 -10.01 19.80
N GLN A 15 -1.94 -8.87 20.16
CA GLN A 15 -3.31 -8.52 19.80
C GLN A 15 -3.37 -7.42 18.73
N PHE A 16 -3.97 -7.73 17.59
CA PHE A 16 -4.22 -6.79 16.50
C PHE A 16 -5.44 -5.92 16.79
N ASN A 17 -5.22 -4.82 17.52
CA ASN A 17 -6.17 -3.71 17.62
C ASN A 17 -5.99 -2.71 16.47
N ASP A 18 -6.95 -1.81 16.27
CA ASP A 18 -6.97 -0.90 15.12
C ASP A 18 -5.71 -0.04 15.00
N ASN A 19 -5.09 0.33 16.13
CA ASN A 19 -3.84 1.07 16.14
C ASN A 19 -2.67 0.23 15.58
N VAL A 20 -2.52 -1.02 16.04
CA VAL A 20 -1.50 -1.95 15.51
C VAL A 20 -1.71 -2.14 14.01
N ARG A 21 -2.96 -2.36 13.58
CA ARG A 21 -3.29 -2.59 12.17
C ARG A 21 -2.88 -1.41 11.29
N ARG A 22 -3.21 -0.20 11.75
CA ARG A 22 -2.83 1.04 11.07
C ARG A 22 -1.31 1.18 10.97
N LEU A 23 -0.59 0.94 12.07
CA LEU A 23 0.88 1.01 12.06
C LEU A 23 1.52 0.00 11.12
N ILE A 24 1.01 -1.24 11.06
CA ILE A 24 1.49 -2.25 10.10
C ILE A 24 1.26 -1.76 8.67
N ARG A 25 0.05 -1.30 8.35
CA ARG A 25 -0.33 -0.79 7.03
C ARG A 25 0.54 0.39 6.61
N ASP A 26 0.63 1.40 7.47
CA ASP A 26 1.34 2.64 7.17
C ASP A 26 2.84 2.36 6.97
N LYS A 27 3.40 1.48 7.80
CA LYS A 27 4.79 1.05 7.63
C LYS A 27 5.00 0.28 6.32
N ARG A 28 4.13 -0.65 5.98
CA ARG A 28 4.19 -1.41 4.72
C ARG A 28 4.17 -0.47 3.51
N LEU A 29 3.22 0.48 3.49
CA LEU A 29 3.07 1.46 2.41
C LEU A 29 4.27 2.40 2.31
N ARG A 30 4.75 2.93 3.44
CA ARG A 30 5.93 3.80 3.51
C ARG A 30 7.20 3.13 3.00
N LEU A 31 7.36 1.83 3.23
CA LEU A 31 8.51 1.05 2.75
C LEU A 31 8.29 0.46 1.34
N GLY A 32 7.16 0.73 0.68
CA GLY A 32 6.87 0.21 -0.66
C GLY A 32 6.70 -1.32 -0.71
N LEU A 33 6.38 -1.97 0.41
CA LEU A 33 6.36 -3.43 0.51
C LEU A 33 5.05 -4.01 -0.04
N THR A 34 5.17 -5.01 -0.91
CA THR A 34 4.02 -5.82 -1.34
C THR A 34 3.64 -6.81 -0.24
N TYR A 35 2.41 -7.33 -0.29
CA TYR A 35 1.98 -8.39 0.63
C TYR A 35 2.82 -9.67 0.47
N GLN A 36 3.39 -9.91 -0.71
CA GLN A 36 4.25 -11.07 -0.98
C GLN A 36 5.60 -10.96 -0.26
N ILE A 37 6.19 -9.76 -0.23
CA ILE A 37 7.44 -9.50 0.51
C ILE A 37 7.22 -9.71 2.01
N LEU A 38 6.15 -9.11 2.57
CA LEU A 38 5.82 -9.34 3.98
C LEU A 38 5.47 -10.80 4.28
N ALA A 39 4.74 -11.47 3.40
CA ALA A 39 4.41 -12.89 3.53
C ALA A 39 5.67 -13.75 3.63
N SER A 40 6.66 -13.48 2.77
CA SER A 40 7.97 -14.14 2.80
C SER A 40 8.69 -13.90 4.14
N TYR A 41 8.80 -12.63 4.56
CA TYR A 41 9.45 -12.23 5.81
C TYR A 41 8.81 -12.86 7.06
N PHE A 42 7.47 -12.89 7.12
CA PHE A 42 6.73 -13.45 8.24
C PHE A 42 6.48 -14.97 8.10
N HIS A 43 7.00 -15.63 7.06
CA HIS A 43 6.72 -17.03 6.73
C HIS A 43 5.22 -17.37 6.85
N SER A 44 4.40 -16.49 6.30
CA SER A 44 2.94 -16.52 6.40
C SER A 44 2.33 -16.31 5.02
N SER A 45 1.07 -16.70 4.81
CA SER A 45 0.40 -16.41 3.54
C SER A 45 0.12 -14.91 3.38
N TRP A 46 0.12 -14.41 2.14
CA TRP A 46 -0.27 -13.02 1.85
C TRP A 46 -1.68 -12.70 2.39
N SER A 47 -2.59 -13.68 2.36
CA SER A 47 -3.95 -13.59 2.91
C SER A 47 -3.93 -13.39 4.42
N THR A 48 -2.98 -14.01 5.14
CA THR A 48 -2.79 -13.83 6.58
C THR A 48 -2.32 -12.41 6.88
N ILE A 49 -1.35 -11.89 6.12
CA ILE A 49 -0.84 -10.52 6.27
C ILE A 49 -1.96 -9.50 6.01
N ARG A 50 -2.75 -9.69 4.94
CA ARG A 50 -3.91 -8.84 4.66
C ARG A 50 -4.93 -8.88 5.80
N LYS A 51 -5.12 -10.03 6.46
CA LYS A 51 -6.00 -10.14 7.63
C LYS A 51 -5.44 -9.46 8.88
N TRP A 52 -4.13 -9.30 9.00
CA TRP A 52 -3.53 -8.50 10.06
C TRP A 52 -3.80 -7.01 9.85
N GLU A 53 -3.87 -6.52 8.62
CA GLU A 53 -4.23 -5.11 8.34
C GLU A 53 -5.75 -4.85 8.40
N TYR A 54 -6.58 -5.73 7.82
CA TYR A 54 -8.02 -5.44 7.60
C TYR A 54 -8.97 -6.54 8.07
N GLY A 55 -8.46 -7.72 8.40
CA GLY A 55 -9.28 -8.90 8.62
C GLY A 55 -9.72 -9.09 10.08
N PRO A 56 -10.61 -10.07 10.32
CA PRO A 56 -11.13 -10.36 11.65
C PRO A 56 -10.09 -11.02 12.58
N THR A 57 -8.87 -11.29 12.10
CA THR A 57 -7.82 -11.96 12.86
C THR A 57 -7.34 -11.08 14.01
N ARG A 58 -7.67 -11.45 15.25
CA ARG A 58 -7.38 -10.66 16.44
C ARG A 58 -5.98 -10.88 17.01
N SER A 59 -5.28 -11.94 16.62
CA SER A 59 -3.96 -12.27 17.15
C SER A 59 -3.08 -13.02 16.16
N CYS A 60 -1.77 -13.04 16.42
CA CYS A 60 -0.81 -13.89 15.72
C CYS A 60 -0.24 -14.97 16.64
N ARG A 61 0.47 -15.94 16.03
CA ARG A 61 1.22 -16.96 16.77
C ARG A 61 2.31 -16.31 17.62
N MET A 62 2.62 -16.89 18.79
CA MET A 62 3.67 -16.39 19.70
C MET A 62 5.02 -16.19 18.98
N SER A 63 5.38 -17.11 18.08
CA SER A 63 6.61 -17.04 17.30
C SER A 63 6.70 -15.85 16.34
N GLN A 64 5.55 -15.23 16.00
CA GLN A 64 5.50 -14.08 15.10
C GLN A 64 5.67 -12.75 15.85
N ARG A 65 5.45 -12.72 17.17
CA ARG A 65 5.50 -11.47 17.96
C ARG A 65 6.85 -10.78 17.89
N PRO A 66 8.01 -11.46 18.08
CA PRO A 66 9.30 -10.80 18.00
C PRO A 66 9.59 -10.21 16.62
N ARG A 67 9.15 -10.89 15.54
CA ARG A 67 9.29 -10.39 14.17
C ARG A 67 8.42 -9.17 13.92
N LEU A 68 7.23 -9.14 14.51
CA LEU A 68 6.31 -8.03 14.38
C LEU A 68 6.78 -6.82 15.17
N GLU A 69 7.39 -7.02 16.33
CA GLU A 69 8.09 -5.96 17.07
C GLU A 69 9.30 -5.45 16.30
N ALA A 70 10.15 -6.34 15.75
CA ALA A 70 11.29 -5.96 14.93
C ALA A 70 10.85 -5.14 13.71
N PHE A 71 9.77 -5.58 13.05
CA PHE A 71 9.13 -4.84 11.97
C PHE A 71 8.62 -3.48 12.45
N LEU A 72 7.85 -3.38 13.53
CA LEU A 72 7.29 -2.09 13.97
C LEU A 72 8.38 -1.10 14.44
N ASN A 73 9.46 -1.59 15.04
CA ASN A 73 10.60 -0.78 15.49
C ASN A 73 11.58 -0.42 14.37
N GLY A 74 11.52 -1.13 13.23
CA GLY A 74 12.39 -0.87 12.07
C GLY A 74 13.73 -1.56 12.07
N ASP A 75 13.90 -2.57 12.94
CA ASP A 75 15.15 -3.33 13.02
C ASP A 75 15.41 -4.15 11.74
N CYS A 76 14.37 -4.44 10.94
CA CYS A 76 14.47 -5.19 9.68
C CYS A 76 14.26 -4.34 8.42
N ASP A 77 14.17 -3.01 8.53
CA ASP A 77 13.83 -2.15 7.38
C ASP A 77 14.89 -2.25 6.28
N ALA A 78 16.17 -2.27 6.64
CA ALA A 78 17.26 -2.39 5.66
C ALA A 78 17.21 -3.70 4.87
N GLU A 79 16.93 -4.83 5.53
CA GLU A 79 16.79 -6.14 4.89
C GLU A 79 15.56 -6.17 3.98
N LEU A 80 14.42 -5.67 4.46
CA LEU A 80 13.18 -5.61 3.69
C LEU A 80 13.32 -4.74 2.45
N LEU A 81 14.02 -3.60 2.55
CA LEU A 81 14.29 -2.70 1.44
C LEU A 81 15.21 -3.32 0.37
N GLN A 82 16.10 -4.25 0.73
CA GLN A 82 16.88 -5.01 -0.24
C GLN A 82 16.03 -6.04 -1.00
N GLN A 83 14.96 -6.54 -0.38
CA GLN A 83 14.01 -7.47 -0.99
C GLN A 83 12.93 -6.78 -1.81
N VAL A 84 12.76 -5.46 -1.67
CA VAL A 84 12.02 -4.68 -2.63
C VAL A 84 12.81 -4.78 -3.93
N PRO A 85 12.31 -5.47 -4.98
CA PRO A 85 12.96 -5.40 -6.26
C PRO A 85 13.10 -3.92 -6.59
N MET A 86 14.35 -3.47 -6.84
CA MET A 86 14.74 -2.10 -7.22
C MET A 86 13.53 -1.34 -7.73
N PRO A 87 13.17 -0.16 -7.18
CA PRO A 87 11.92 0.49 -7.50
C PRO A 87 11.85 0.58 -9.02
N VAL A 88 11.02 -0.30 -9.56
CA VAL A 88 10.28 0.00 -10.73
C VAL A 88 9.01 0.51 -10.10
N PRO A 89 8.87 1.83 -9.88
CA PRO A 89 7.54 2.39 -9.89
C PRO A 89 6.91 1.91 -11.20
N ALA A 90 5.59 1.75 -11.21
CA ALA A 90 4.87 1.15 -12.33
C ALA A 90 5.30 1.62 -13.75
N TYR A 91 6.02 2.74 -13.89
CA TYR A 91 6.65 3.26 -15.12
C TYR A 91 7.69 2.39 -15.88
N ARG A 92 8.22 1.25 -15.37
CA ARG A 92 8.94 0.30 -16.25
C ARG A 92 8.14 -0.94 -16.65
N MET A 93 6.82 -0.82 -16.69
CA MET A 93 6.18 -1.39 -17.88
C MET A 93 6.69 -0.55 -19.06
N HIS A 94 7.08 -1.17 -20.18
CA HIS A 94 7.26 -0.43 -21.43
C HIS A 94 5.88 0.06 -21.87
N PHE A 95 5.41 1.09 -21.20
CA PHE A 95 4.16 1.72 -21.53
C PHE A 95 4.34 2.42 -22.89
N PRO A 96 3.29 2.45 -23.72
CA PRO A 96 3.28 3.31 -24.88
C PRO A 96 3.71 4.73 -24.49
N GLU A 97 4.43 5.42 -25.38
CA GLU A 97 4.94 6.78 -25.13
C GLU A 97 3.87 7.74 -24.61
N SER A 98 2.63 7.60 -25.10
CA SER A 98 1.47 8.36 -24.65
C SER A 98 1.19 8.21 -23.15
N VAL A 99 1.32 6.99 -22.62
CA VAL A 99 1.08 6.69 -21.21
C VAL A 99 2.24 7.21 -20.35
N GLN A 100 3.48 7.10 -20.83
CA GLN A 100 4.65 7.67 -20.12
C GLN A 100 4.52 9.20 -19.99
N CYS A 101 4.18 9.87 -21.08
CA CYS A 101 3.96 11.32 -21.10
C CYS A 101 2.82 11.73 -20.13
N CYS A 102 1.73 10.96 -20.08
CA CYS A 102 0.67 11.21 -19.10
C CYS A 102 1.16 11.08 -17.65
N MET A 103 1.95 10.05 -17.35
CA MET A 103 2.50 9.83 -16.01
C MET A 103 3.45 10.94 -15.59
N ASP A 104 4.33 11.40 -16.47
CA ASP A 104 5.26 12.49 -16.20
C ASP A 104 4.52 13.82 -15.95
N ARG A 105 3.44 14.07 -16.70
CA ARG A 105 2.58 15.24 -16.49
C ARG A 105 1.89 15.19 -15.14
N VAL A 106 1.36 14.04 -14.74
CA VAL A 106 0.74 13.87 -13.41
C VAL A 106 1.77 14.02 -12.30
N GLY A 107 2.97 13.44 -12.45
CA GLY A 107 4.07 13.60 -11.49
C GLY A 107 4.52 15.05 -11.34
N THR A 108 4.59 15.79 -12.45
CA THR A 108 4.90 17.22 -12.46
C THR A 108 3.84 18.02 -11.72
N LEU A 109 2.55 17.75 -12.00
CA LEU A 109 1.44 18.43 -11.33
C LEU A 109 1.44 18.17 -9.82
N ILE A 110 1.65 16.92 -9.39
CA ILE A 110 1.78 16.57 -7.97
C ILE A 110 2.94 17.33 -7.32
N SER A 111 4.07 17.45 -8.02
CA SER A 111 5.24 18.19 -7.53
C SER A 111 4.96 19.68 -7.37
N LEU A 112 4.23 20.29 -8.33
CA LEU A 112 3.83 21.69 -8.26
C LEU A 112 2.82 21.96 -7.13
N LEU A 113 1.95 21.00 -6.85
CA LEU A 113 0.92 21.09 -5.82
C LEU A 113 1.39 20.63 -4.44
N TYR A 114 2.67 20.27 -4.28
CA TYR A 114 3.20 19.67 -3.05
C TYR A 114 2.93 20.51 -1.78
N ASN A 115 2.96 21.84 -1.90
CA ASN A 115 2.69 22.76 -0.78
C ASN A 115 1.21 23.17 -0.66
N HIS A 116 0.32 22.62 -1.49
CA HIS A 116 -1.10 22.98 -1.57
C HIS A 116 -1.98 21.71 -1.50
N PRO A 117 -2.12 21.09 -0.33
CA PRO A 117 -2.80 19.80 -0.17
C PRO A 117 -4.26 19.83 -0.62
N GLU A 118 -4.98 20.94 -0.39
CA GLU A 118 -6.37 21.09 -0.84
C GLU A 118 -6.52 21.02 -2.37
N LEU A 119 -5.55 21.59 -3.10
CA LEU A 119 -5.53 21.55 -4.57
C LEU A 119 -5.13 20.17 -5.08
N GLN A 120 -4.20 19.51 -4.38
CA GLN A 120 -3.80 18.14 -4.67
C GLN A 120 -4.99 17.17 -4.53
N ASP A 121 -5.73 17.25 -3.42
CA ASP A 121 -6.93 16.43 -3.19
C ASP A 121 -8.00 16.69 -4.25
N ARG A 122 -8.25 17.96 -4.59
CA ARG A 122 -9.21 18.31 -5.64
C ARG A 122 -8.79 17.75 -7.01
N MET A 123 -7.51 17.81 -7.34
CA MET A 123 -6.97 17.25 -8.57
C MET A 123 -7.16 15.72 -8.61
N LEU A 124 -6.79 15.02 -7.54
CA LEU A 124 -6.93 13.57 -7.45
C LEU A 124 -8.40 13.12 -7.58
N ASN A 125 -9.31 13.81 -6.89
CA ASN A 125 -10.76 13.56 -7.00
C ASN A 125 -11.27 13.77 -8.43
N SER A 126 -10.77 14.80 -9.13
CA SER A 126 -11.16 15.08 -10.52
C SER A 126 -10.65 14.00 -11.48
N ILE A 127 -9.41 13.53 -11.29
CA ILE A 127 -8.84 12.42 -12.08
C ILE A 127 -9.66 11.14 -11.86
N GLU A 128 -10.04 10.84 -10.62
CA GLU A 128 -10.85 9.68 -10.30
C GLU A 128 -12.24 9.74 -10.96
N GLN A 129 -12.93 10.89 -10.88
CA GLN A 129 -14.25 11.08 -11.51
C GLN A 129 -14.22 10.91 -13.02
N VAL A 130 -13.22 11.50 -13.69
CA VAL A 130 -13.04 11.36 -15.14
C VAL A 130 -12.75 9.89 -15.48
N SER A 131 -11.88 9.23 -14.71
CA SER A 131 -11.55 7.82 -14.92
C SER A 131 -12.77 6.92 -14.78
N GLN A 132 -13.59 7.14 -13.75
CA GLN A 132 -14.84 6.41 -13.54
C GLN A 132 -15.84 6.64 -14.68
N THR A 133 -15.96 7.87 -15.17
CA THR A 133 -16.84 8.21 -16.30
C THR A 133 -16.42 7.49 -17.57
N ILE A 134 -15.11 7.51 -17.89
CA ILE A 134 -14.56 6.81 -19.06
C ILE A 134 -14.80 5.30 -18.94
N LEU A 135 -14.54 4.70 -17.77
CA LEU A 135 -14.78 3.28 -17.54
C LEU A 135 -16.26 2.91 -17.72
N GLN A 136 -17.18 3.71 -17.18
CA GLN A 136 -18.62 3.51 -17.38
C GLN A 136 -19.00 3.58 -18.86
N GLN A 137 -18.46 4.55 -19.62
CA GLN A 137 -18.73 4.68 -21.05
C GLN A 137 -18.20 3.47 -21.84
N LEU A 138 -17.00 2.98 -21.51
CA LEU A 138 -16.42 1.81 -22.17
C LEU A 138 -17.22 0.53 -21.91
N VAL A 139 -17.63 0.30 -20.66
CA VAL A 139 -18.48 -0.84 -20.29
C VAL A 139 -19.83 -0.78 -21.01
N ASN A 140 -20.49 0.38 -20.98
CA ASN A 140 -21.79 0.55 -21.65
C ASN A 140 -21.69 0.44 -23.18
N ALA A 141 -20.54 0.80 -23.78
CA ALA A 141 -20.31 0.66 -25.20
C ALA A 141 -20.13 -0.82 -25.62
N GLU A 142 -19.51 -1.66 -24.78
CA GLU A 142 -19.42 -3.11 -25.00
C GLU A 142 -20.79 -3.79 -24.93
N ASP A 143 -21.66 -3.38 -24.01
CA ASP A 143 -23.03 -3.92 -23.88
C ASP A 143 -23.92 -3.58 -25.09
N SER A 144 -23.65 -2.48 -25.79
CA SER A 144 -24.40 -2.06 -26.98
C SER A 144 -23.97 -2.71 -28.30
N ASN A 145 -22.89 -3.50 -28.30
CA ASN A 145 -22.29 -4.09 -29.51
C ASN A 145 -22.48 -5.62 -29.62
N THR A 146 -23.34 -6.23 -28.80
CA THR A 146 -23.77 -7.63 -29.00
C THR A 146 -24.96 -7.68 -29.96
N PRO A 147 -24.80 -8.15 -31.22
CA PRO A 147 -25.93 -8.38 -32.10
C PRO A 147 -26.69 -9.61 -31.60
N SER A 148 -28.02 -9.47 -31.48
CA SER A 148 -28.96 -10.59 -31.32
C SER A 148 -29.04 -11.44 -32.58
#